data_AF-A0A450VAK0-F1
#
_entry.id   AF-A0A450VAK0-F1
#
_cell.length_a   1.000
_cell.length_b   1.000
_cell.length_c   1.000
_cell.angle_alpha   90.00
_cell.angle_beta   90.00
_cell.angle_gamma   90.00
#
_symmetry.space_group_name_H-M   'P 1'
#
loop_
_entity.id
_entity.type
_entity.pdbx_description
1 polymer ?
#
loop_
_entity_poly.entity_id
_entity_poly.type
_entity_poly.pdbx_seq_one_letter_code
_entity_poly.pdbx_strand_id
1 'polypeptide(L)' 'MERRERLGDWEPDTIIGKGHKQAIVSLTSRKSRLSLISKLKTKGAD' A
#
# COMPACT_ATOMS: atom_id res chain seq x y z
N MET A 1 -7.98 -18.13 -19.26
CA MET A 1 -8.32 -18.34 -17.84
C MET A 1 -7.15 -17.89 -17.00
N GLU A 2 -7.28 -16.81 -16.23
CA GLU A 2 -6.25 -16.41 -15.29
C GLU A 2 -6.25 -17.41 -14.13
N ARG A 3 -5.22 -18.25 -14.07
CA ARG A 3 -5.13 -19.36 -13.12
C ARG A 3 -5.08 -18.77 -11.71
N ARG A 4 -5.98 -19.20 -10.82
CA ARG A 4 -6.01 -18.79 -9.40
C ARG A 4 -4.79 -19.27 -8.58
N GLU A 5 -3.64 -19.49 -9.22
CA GLU A 5 -2.41 -20.01 -8.62
C GLU A 5 -1.32 -18.94 -8.39
N ARG A 6 -1.23 -17.89 -9.23
CA ARG A 6 -0.26 -16.81 -9.02
C ARG A 6 -0.61 -15.97 -7.79
N LEU A 7 0.09 -16.17 -6.68
CA LEU A 7 0.08 -15.31 -5.50
C LEU A 7 1.27 -14.35 -5.58
N GLY A 8 1.15 -13.17 -4.96
CA GLY A 8 2.22 -12.17 -4.93
C GLY A 8 2.00 -10.96 -5.86
N ASP A 9 0.85 -10.88 -6.51
CA ASP A 9 0.38 -9.62 -7.10
C ASP A 9 -0.21 -8.74 -6.01
N TRP A 10 0.39 -7.57 -5.85
CA TRP A 10 -0.03 -6.54 -4.90
C TRP A 10 -0.29 -5.26 -5.66
N GLU A 11 -1.38 -4.59 -5.30
CA GLU A 11 -1.74 -3.26 -5.76
C GLU A 11 -1.33 -2.26 -4.67
N PRO A 12 -0.25 -1.49 -4.87
CA PRO A 12 0.18 -0.47 -3.93
C PRO A 12 -0.53 0.86 -4.19
N ASP A 13 -1.08 1.46 -3.15
CA ASP A 13 -1.58 2.83 -3.15
C ASP A 13 -0.85 3.66 -2.08
N THR A 14 -0.76 4.96 -2.31
CA THR A 14 -0.21 5.91 -1.32
C THR A 14 -1.19 7.05 -1.08
N ILE A 15 -1.57 7.25 0.18
CA ILE A 15 -2.41 8.36 0.62
C ILE A 15 -1.52 9.43 1.22
N ILE A 16 -1.51 10.62 0.63
CA ILE A 16 -0.76 11.78 1.12
C ILE A 16 -1.69 12.68 1.93
N GLY A 17 -1.32 12.95 3.18
CA GLY A 17 -2.05 13.85 4.05
C GLY A 17 -1.77 15.33 3.73
N LYS A 18 -2.62 16.20 4.27
CA LYS A 18 -2.56 17.66 4.08
C LYS A 18 -1.15 18.21 4.34
N GLY A 19 -0.68 19.05 3.42
CA GLY A 19 0.64 19.71 3.53
C GLY A 19 1.82 18.75 3.43
N HIS A 20 1.62 17.54 2.91
CA HIS A 20 2.64 16.49 2.73
C HIS A 20 3.35 16.09 4.04
N LYS A 21 2.72 16.39 5.20
CA LYS A 21 3.29 16.14 6.53
C LYS A 21 3.13 14.69 7.00
N GLN A 22 2.34 13.90 6.32
CA GLN A 22 2.07 12.51 6.66
C GLN A 22 1.67 11.74 5.42
N ALA A 23 2.01 10.46 5.39
CA ALA A 23 1.60 9.57 4.32
C ALA A 23 1.30 8.17 4.88
N ILE A 24 0.42 7.45 4.19
CA ILE A 24 0.06 6.06 4.48
C ILE A 24 0.24 5.27 3.18
N VAL A 25 0.85 4.09 3.28
CA VAL A 25 0.90 3.12 2.18
C VAL A 25 -0.10 2.01 2.45
N SER A 26 -0.83 1.59 1.41
CA SER A 26 -1.65 0.40 1.44
C SER A 26 -1.25 -0.57 0.34
N LEU A 27 -1.15 -1.86 0.66
CA LEU A 27 -0.91 -2.94 -0.27
C LEU A 27 -2.12 -3.87 -0.26
N THR A 28 -2.82 -3.99 -1.37
CA THR A 28 -3.99 -4.87 -1.48
C THR A 28 -3.71 -6.01 -2.45
N SER A 29 -4.04 -7.23 -2.05
CA SER A 29 -4.04 -8.39 -2.95
C SER A 29 -5.45 -8.94 -3.06
N ARG A 30 -6.10 -8.73 -4.21
CA ARG A 30 -7.52 -9.10 -4.45
C ARG A 30 -7.76 -10.59 -4.36
N LYS A 31 -6.74 -11.36 -4.76
CA LYS A 31 -6.80 -12.82 -4.82
C LYS A 31 -6.72 -13.47 -3.43
N SER A 32 -5.84 -12.96 -2.56
CA SER A 32 -5.75 -13.40 -1.17
C SER A 32 -6.73 -12.67 -0.24
N ARG A 33 -7.41 -11.62 -0.75
CA ARG A 33 -8.31 -10.73 0.02
C ARG A 33 -7.62 -10.12 1.24
N LEU A 34 -6.32 -9.85 1.12
CA LEU A 34 -5.52 -9.23 2.17
C LEU A 34 -5.25 -7.76 1.81
N SER A 35 -5.37 -6.89 2.81
CA SER A 35 -4.95 -5.50 2.73
C SER A 35 -4.01 -5.19 3.89
N LEU A 36 -2.79 -4.79 3.58
CA LEU A 36 -1.80 -4.31 4.54
C LEU A 36 -1.76 -2.79 4.49
N ILE A 37 -1.85 -2.12 5.64
CA ILE A 37 -1.83 -0.65 5.73
C ILE A 37 -0.76 -0.25 6.73
N SER A 38 0.08 0.71 6.37
CA SER A 38 1.14 1.21 7.26
C SER A 38 1.34 2.71 7.10
N LYS A 39 1.54 3.39 8.24
CA LYS A 39 1.91 4.82 8.26
C LYS A 39 3.38 4.96 7.89
N LEU A 40 3.66 5.81 6.90
CA LEU A 40 5.03 6.12 6.51
C LEU A 40 5.67 7.01 7.58
N LYS A 41 6.90 6.66 7.97
CA LYS A 41 7.73 7.55 8.79
C LYS A 41 8.12 8.74 7.92
N THR A 42 7.78 9.94 8.39
CA THR A 42 8.21 11.18 7.75
C THR A 42 9.68 11.37 8.05
N LYS A 43 10.53 11.38 7.03
CA LYS A 43 11.89 11.89 7.21
C LYS A 43 11.76 13.41 7.30
N GLY A 44 12.07 14.00 8.45
CA GLY A 44 12.32 15.44 8.51
C GLY A 44 13.44 15.73 7.53
N ALA A 45 13.15 16.51 6.49
CA ALA A 45 14.21 17.16 5.73
C ALA A 45 14.59 18.38 6.57
N ASP A 46 15.53 18.18 7.49
CA ASP A 46 16.29 19.28 8.08
C ASP A 46 17.33 19.77 7.08
#